data_AF-A0A3D8VK63-F1
#
_entry.id   AF-A0A3D8VK63-F1
#
_cell.length_a   1.000
_cell.length_b   1.000
_cell.length_c   1.000
_cell.angle_alpha   90.00
_cell.angle_beta   90.00
_cell.angle_gamma   90.00
#
_symmetry.space_group_name_H-M   'P 1'
#
loop_
_entity.id
_entity.type
_entity.pdbx_description
1 polymer ?
#
loop_
_entity_poly.entity_id
_entity_poly.type
_entity_poly.pdbx_seq_one_letter_code
_entity_poly.pdbx_strand_id
1 'polypeptide(L)'
;MRPLMIAACFLLTATAFSASAQDAQAPAAPAAAPAAATPTAPAPTAPAQLKGDAARGKQLTYTCQGCHGVTGYKNAYPNYHVPRIGGQSEVYLTNALTEYKKGTRKHPTMQAQAQSFSDQDIADIAAFLSTVK
;
A
#
# COMPACT_ATOMS: atom_id res chain seq x y z
N MET A 1 41.18 37.70 27.62
CA MET A 1 41.29 38.51 26.39
C MET A 1 40.16 38.08 25.46
N ARG A 2 39.14 38.95 25.31
CA ARG A 2 38.01 38.83 24.35
C ARG A 2 38.29 39.78 23.18
N PRO A 3 37.79 39.48 21.97
CA PRO A 3 36.60 40.18 21.45
C PRO A 3 35.62 39.16 20.83
N LEU A 4 34.27 39.22 20.86
CA LEU A 4 33.21 40.24 20.82
C LEU A 4 32.93 40.88 19.44
N MET A 5 31.67 40.71 18.98
CA MET A 5 30.91 41.40 17.90
C MET A 5 31.11 40.83 16.48
N ILE A 6 30.08 40.42 15.71
CA ILE A 6 28.98 41.19 15.07
C ILE A 6 27.82 40.19 14.79
N ALA A 7 26.59 40.28 15.29
CA ALA A 7 25.50 41.25 15.05
C ALA A 7 25.02 41.32 13.58
N ALA A 8 24.06 40.48 13.19
CA ALA A 8 23.23 40.71 12.00
C ALA A 8 21.76 40.33 12.28
N CYS A 9 20.99 41.34 12.66
CA CYS A 9 19.53 41.33 12.66
C CYS A 9 19.04 41.34 11.20
N PHE A 10 18.31 40.30 10.78
CA PHE A 10 17.37 40.40 9.68
C PHE A 10 15.95 40.32 10.26
N LEU A 11 15.37 41.50 10.45
CA LEU A 11 13.93 41.72 10.57
C LEU A 11 13.34 41.87 9.16
N LEU A 12 12.01 41.72 9.08
CA LEU A 12 11.11 41.83 7.92
C LEU A 12 10.92 40.49 7.17
N THR A 13 9.72 39.97 6.94
CA THR A 13 8.36 40.47 7.20
C THR A 13 7.42 39.27 7.13
N ALA A 14 6.52 39.16 8.10
CA ALA A 14 5.39 38.26 8.04
C ALA A 14 4.43 38.74 6.94
N THR A 15 4.25 37.94 5.89
CA THR A 15 3.08 38.04 5.02
C THR A 15 2.15 36.87 5.36
N ALA A 16 1.09 37.19 6.11
CA ALA A 16 -0.02 36.30 6.36
C ALA A 16 -0.78 36.10 5.05
N PHE A 17 -0.58 34.96 4.40
CA PHE A 17 -1.39 34.54 3.25
C PHE A 17 -2.78 34.15 3.76
N SER A 18 -3.69 35.11 3.83
CA SER A 18 -5.12 34.85 3.99
C SER A 18 -5.66 34.38 2.64
N ALA A 19 -5.64 33.07 2.41
CA ALA A 19 -6.38 32.47 1.30
C ALA A 19 -7.86 32.37 1.73
N SER A 20 -8.63 33.38 1.37
CA SER A 20 -10.08 33.28 1.30
C SER A 20 -10.43 32.15 0.32
N ALA A 21 -10.91 31.03 0.87
CA ALA A 21 -11.72 30.09 0.10
C ALA A 21 -13.02 30.83 -0.24
N GLN A 22 -12.98 31.61 -1.33
CA GLN A 22 -14.17 32.12 -1.98
C GLN A 22 -14.90 30.93 -2.57
N ASP A 23 -16.12 30.74 -2.07
CA ASP A 23 -17.12 29.80 -2.54
C ASP A 23 -17.07 29.67 -4.06
N ALA A 24 -16.68 28.48 -4.50
CA ALA A 24 -16.85 28.08 -5.88
C ALA A 24 -18.36 28.02 -6.13
N GLN A 25 -18.84 29.09 -6.75
CA GLN A 25 -20.12 29.23 -7.42
C GLN A 25 -20.50 27.90 -8.10
N ALA A 26 -21.48 27.19 -7.53
CA ALA A 26 -22.12 26.07 -8.18
C ALA A 26 -22.75 26.57 -9.49
N PRO A 27 -22.49 25.93 -10.65
CA PRO A 27 -23.20 26.28 -11.86
C PRO A 27 -24.67 25.88 -11.69
N ALA A 28 -25.55 26.86 -11.92
CA ALA A 28 -26.98 26.66 -12.02
C ALA A 28 -27.28 25.52 -13.01
N ALA A 29 -28.02 24.52 -12.54
CA ALA A 29 -28.54 23.45 -13.36
C ALA A 29 -29.46 24.05 -14.45
N PRO A 30 -29.22 23.78 -15.75
CA PRO A 30 -30.28 23.94 -16.73
C PRO A 30 -31.30 22.82 -16.53
N ALA A 31 -32.56 23.22 -16.56
CA ALA A 31 -33.72 22.36 -16.47
C ALA A 31 -33.63 21.19 -17.46
N ALA A 32 -34.09 20.05 -16.96
CA ALA A 32 -34.31 18.76 -17.62
C ALA A 32 -34.60 18.83 -19.14
N ALA A 33 -33.65 18.32 -19.93
CA ALA A 33 -33.95 17.61 -21.17
C ALA A 33 -33.85 16.10 -20.87
N PRO A 34 -34.68 15.22 -21.46
CA PRO A 34 -34.61 13.80 -21.20
C PRO A 34 -33.30 13.27 -21.80
N ALA A 35 -32.32 13.02 -20.94
CA ALA A 35 -31.09 12.35 -21.35
C ALA A 35 -31.46 10.95 -21.82
N ALA A 36 -31.28 10.70 -23.12
CA ALA A 36 -31.33 9.37 -23.69
C ALA A 36 -30.43 8.44 -22.86
N ALA A 37 -30.98 7.30 -22.44
CA ALA A 37 -30.29 6.29 -21.66
C ALA A 37 -29.01 5.88 -22.40
N THR A 38 -27.85 6.27 -21.89
CA THR A 38 -26.57 5.72 -22.31
C THR A 38 -26.56 4.23 -21.94
N PRO A 39 -26.25 3.31 -22.86
CA PRO A 39 -26.14 1.90 -22.52
C PRO A 39 -25.04 1.74 -21.47
N THR A 40 -25.43 1.21 -20.31
CA THR A 40 -24.51 0.91 -19.22
C THR A 40 -23.48 -0.10 -19.73
N ALA A 41 -22.24 0.33 -19.89
CA ALA A 41 -21.15 -0.58 -20.24
C ALA A 41 -21.06 -1.65 -19.13
N PRO A 42 -20.96 -2.95 -19.49
CA PRO A 42 -20.84 -4.00 -18.50
C PRO A 42 -19.61 -3.77 -17.62
N ALA A 43 -19.77 -3.90 -16.30
CA ALA A 43 -18.66 -3.82 -15.36
C ALA A 43 -17.59 -4.85 -15.73
N PRO A 44 -16.28 -4.52 -15.63
CA PRO A 44 -15.23 -5.47 -15.94
C PRO A 44 -15.36 -6.69 -15.03
N THR A 45 -15.46 -7.88 -15.64
CA THR A 45 -15.43 -9.15 -14.92
C THR A 45 -14.15 -9.22 -14.11
N ALA A 46 -14.26 -9.22 -12.78
CA ALA A 46 -13.11 -9.44 -11.91
C ALA A 46 -12.49 -10.81 -12.24
N PRO A 47 -11.15 -10.92 -12.35
CA PRO A 47 -10.52 -12.20 -12.62
C PRO A 47 -10.92 -13.22 -11.56
N ALA A 48 -11.20 -14.46 -11.99
CA ALA A 48 -11.55 -15.55 -11.09
C ALA A 48 -10.45 -15.70 -10.03
N GLN A 49 -10.82 -15.69 -8.76
CA GLN A 49 -9.88 -15.93 -7.67
C GLN A 49 -9.45 -17.40 -7.69
N LEU A 50 -8.15 -17.63 -7.81
CA LEU A 50 -7.56 -18.96 -7.65
C LEU A 50 -7.81 -19.43 -6.22
N LYS A 51 -8.26 -20.67 -6.07
CA LYS A 51 -8.41 -21.29 -4.74
C LYS A 51 -7.03 -21.70 -4.23
N GLY A 52 -6.63 -21.18 -3.07
CA GLY A 52 -5.36 -21.53 -2.45
C GLY A 52 -5.36 -22.90 -1.76
N ASP A 53 -4.23 -23.60 -1.82
CA ASP A 53 -3.89 -24.77 -1.00
C ASP A 53 -2.99 -24.36 0.17
N ALA A 54 -3.55 -24.34 1.38
CA ALA A 54 -2.82 -23.95 2.58
C ALA A 54 -1.68 -24.93 2.95
N ALA A 55 -1.76 -26.21 2.56
CA ALA A 55 -0.69 -27.17 2.83
C ALA A 55 0.55 -26.87 1.97
N ARG A 56 0.35 -26.57 0.67
CA ARG A 56 1.42 -26.10 -0.21
C ARG A 56 1.91 -24.70 0.21
N GLY A 57 1.00 -23.82 0.62
CA GLY A 57 1.31 -22.49 1.16
C GLY A 57 2.24 -22.52 2.39
N LYS A 58 2.04 -23.50 3.29
CA LYS A 58 2.94 -23.72 4.43
C LYS A 58 4.38 -24.01 3.99
N GLN A 59 4.57 -24.77 2.91
CA GLN A 59 5.90 -25.09 2.40
C GLN A 59 6.54 -23.86 1.74
N LEU A 60 5.76 -23.10 0.96
CA LEU A 60 6.21 -21.90 0.27
C LEU A 60 6.61 -20.77 1.24
N THR A 61 6.04 -20.74 2.44
CA THR A 61 6.26 -19.67 3.42
C THR A 61 7.43 -19.88 4.37
N TYR A 62 8.22 -20.95 4.18
CA TYR A 62 9.39 -21.25 5.02
C TYR A 62 10.34 -20.04 5.17
N THR A 63 10.62 -19.33 4.08
CA THR A 63 11.53 -18.17 4.10
C THR A 63 10.87 -16.90 4.65
N CYS A 64 9.54 -16.81 4.68
CA CYS A 64 8.81 -15.63 5.14
C CYS A 64 9.10 -15.33 6.62
N GLN A 65 9.27 -16.37 7.43
CA GLN A 65 9.55 -16.26 8.86
C GLN A 65 10.92 -15.62 9.15
N GLY A 66 11.87 -15.69 8.22
CA GLY A 66 13.19 -15.08 8.38
C GLY A 66 13.13 -13.56 8.60
N CYS A 67 12.13 -12.88 8.03
CA CYS A 67 11.92 -11.45 8.23
C CYS A 67 10.66 -11.17 9.06
N HIS A 68 9.54 -11.85 8.76
CA HIS A 68 8.23 -11.56 9.34
C HIS A 68 7.92 -12.29 10.66
N GLY A 69 8.75 -13.27 11.03
CA GLY A 69 8.59 -14.08 12.25
C GLY A 69 9.51 -13.66 13.40
N VAL A 70 10.36 -12.64 13.20
CA VAL A 70 11.29 -12.17 14.24
C VAL A 70 10.51 -11.46 15.36
N THR A 71 10.83 -11.80 16.60
CA THR A 71 10.20 -11.23 17.80
C THR A 71 10.21 -9.70 17.77
N GLY A 72 9.03 -9.12 17.94
CA GLY A 72 8.84 -7.66 17.90
C GLY A 72 8.74 -7.08 16.49
N TYR A 73 8.55 -7.92 15.46
CA TYR A 73 8.22 -7.47 14.10
C TYR A 73 9.27 -6.50 13.55
N LYS A 74 10.52 -6.95 13.61
CA LYS A 74 11.71 -6.20 13.23
C LYS A 74 12.73 -7.08 12.54
N ASN A 75 13.53 -6.53 11.66
CA ASN A 75 14.66 -7.25 11.08
C ASN A 75 15.79 -7.40 12.12
N ALA A 76 16.62 -8.44 11.96
CA ALA A 76 17.75 -8.72 12.83
C ALA A 76 18.83 -7.63 12.73
N TYR A 77 19.17 -7.20 11.51
CA TYR A 77 20.12 -6.12 11.26
C TYR A 77 20.04 -5.59 9.81
N PRO A 78 20.05 -4.26 9.57
CA PRO A 78 19.86 -3.20 10.55
C PRO A 78 18.45 -3.25 11.15
N ASN A 79 18.26 -2.64 12.32
CA ASN A 79 16.99 -2.68 13.03
C ASN A 79 15.95 -1.77 12.35
N TYR A 80 14.95 -2.36 11.71
CA TYR A 80 13.79 -1.68 11.15
C TYR A 80 12.54 -2.55 11.30
N HIS A 81 11.37 -1.91 11.27
CA HIS A 81 10.08 -2.59 11.41
C HIS A 81 9.77 -3.48 10.20
N VAL A 82 9.36 -4.72 10.46
CA VAL A 82 8.89 -5.70 9.48
C VAL A 82 7.47 -6.11 9.85
N PRO A 83 6.46 -5.92 8.99
CA PRO A 83 5.07 -6.11 9.39
C PRO A 83 4.75 -7.57 9.72
N ARG A 84 3.86 -7.78 10.69
CA ARG A 84 3.20 -9.07 10.92
C ARG A 84 2.31 -9.40 9.71
N ILE A 85 2.47 -10.60 9.16
CA ILE A 85 1.67 -11.09 8.02
C ILE A 85 0.77 -12.27 8.36
N GLY A 86 1.05 -13.00 9.45
CA GLY A 86 0.19 -14.06 9.94
C GLY A 86 -1.14 -13.51 10.46
N GLY A 87 -2.24 -14.09 9.99
CA GLY A 87 -3.61 -13.79 10.40
C GLY A 87 -4.22 -12.63 9.63
N GLN A 88 -3.52 -12.14 8.60
CA GLN A 88 -4.03 -11.12 7.71
C GLN A 88 -5.06 -11.70 6.74
N SER A 89 -5.97 -10.87 6.23
CA SER A 89 -6.94 -11.27 5.22
C SER A 89 -6.24 -11.93 4.01
N GLU A 90 -6.76 -13.07 3.57
CA GLU A 90 -6.30 -13.77 2.37
C GLU A 90 -6.34 -12.84 1.15
N VAL A 91 -7.43 -12.08 0.99
CA VAL A 91 -7.57 -11.10 -0.11
C VAL A 91 -6.48 -10.04 -0.06
N TYR A 92 -6.14 -9.53 1.13
CA TYR A 92 -5.08 -8.54 1.28
C TYR A 92 -3.71 -9.14 0.92
N LEU A 93 -3.44 -10.36 1.37
CA LEU A 93 -2.17 -11.05 1.11
C LEU A 93 -1.99 -11.33 -0.39
N THR A 94 -3.04 -11.83 -1.05
CA THR A 94 -3.06 -12.02 -2.51
C THR A 94 -2.76 -10.71 -3.23
N ASN A 95 -3.49 -9.64 -2.91
CA ASN A 95 -3.32 -8.34 -3.55
C ASN A 95 -1.91 -7.79 -3.34
N ALA A 96 -1.41 -7.79 -2.10
CA ALA A 96 -0.09 -7.26 -1.78
C ALA A 96 1.01 -8.00 -2.53
N LEU A 97 0.99 -9.34 -2.55
CA LEU A 97 1.99 -10.14 -3.26
C LEU A 97 1.90 -9.96 -4.77
N THR A 98 0.69 -9.89 -5.33
CA THR A 98 0.49 -9.59 -6.75
C THR A 98 1.00 -8.19 -7.11
N GLU A 99 0.76 -7.19 -6.27
CA GLU A 99 1.24 -5.83 -6.49
C GLU A 99 2.75 -5.73 -6.38
N TYR A 100 3.39 -6.47 -5.45
CA TYR A 100 4.84 -6.57 -5.37
C TYR A 100 5.42 -7.24 -6.62
N LYS A 101 4.81 -8.34 -7.09
CA LYS A 101 5.21 -9.03 -8.32
C LYS A 101 5.12 -8.12 -9.55
N LYS A 102 4.04 -7.33 -9.65
CA LYS A 102 3.83 -6.32 -10.72
C LYS A 102 4.65 -5.04 -10.52
N GLY A 103 5.24 -4.85 -9.34
CA GLY A 103 5.95 -3.63 -8.98
C GLY A 103 5.05 -2.41 -8.81
N THR A 104 3.72 -2.55 -8.70
CA THR A 104 2.80 -1.44 -8.40
C THR A 104 2.88 -1.04 -6.93
N ARG A 105 3.10 -2.01 -6.04
CA ARG A 105 3.50 -1.76 -4.65
C ARG A 105 5.02 -1.80 -4.55
N LYS A 106 5.63 -0.70 -4.12
CA LYS A 106 7.09 -0.53 -4.12
C LYS A 106 7.70 -1.04 -2.82
N HIS A 107 8.54 -2.07 -2.91
CA HIS A 107 9.48 -2.46 -1.86
C HIS A 107 10.52 -3.43 -2.46
N PRO A 108 11.81 -3.06 -2.60
CA PRO A 108 12.79 -3.85 -3.33
C PRO A 108 12.88 -5.32 -2.88
N THR A 109 12.94 -5.56 -1.57
CA THR A 109 13.00 -6.92 -1.01
C THR A 109 11.78 -7.75 -1.35
N MET A 110 10.56 -7.24 -1.10
CA MET A 110 9.34 -7.98 -1.36
C MET A 110 9.03 -8.13 -2.85
N GLN A 111 9.45 -7.19 -3.69
CA GLN A 111 9.38 -7.34 -5.14
C GLN A 111 10.27 -8.50 -5.60
N ALA A 112 11.52 -8.57 -5.12
CA ALA A 112 12.42 -9.68 -5.42
C ALA A 112 11.88 -11.03 -4.93
N GLN A 113 11.21 -11.07 -3.78
CA GLN A 113 10.51 -12.28 -3.31
C GLN A 113 9.32 -12.63 -4.21
N ALA A 114 8.44 -11.67 -4.50
CA ALA A 114 7.18 -11.93 -5.20
C ALA A 114 7.36 -12.27 -6.69
N GLN A 115 8.47 -11.86 -7.31
CA GLN A 115 8.77 -12.16 -8.71
C GLN A 115 8.99 -13.65 -9.00
N SER A 116 9.40 -14.45 -8.01
CA SER A 116 9.59 -15.89 -8.18
C SER A 116 8.29 -16.71 -8.03
N PHE A 117 7.20 -16.08 -7.59
CA PHE A 117 5.94 -16.77 -7.32
C PHE A 117 5.03 -16.80 -8.54
N SER A 118 4.48 -17.97 -8.84
CA SER A 118 3.31 -18.08 -9.74
C SER A 118 2.06 -17.49 -9.07
N ASP A 119 1.00 -17.27 -9.85
CA ASP A 119 -0.26 -16.75 -9.29
C ASP A 119 -0.91 -17.77 -8.33
N GLN A 120 -0.72 -19.07 -8.59
CA GLN A 120 -1.16 -20.13 -7.69
C GLN A 120 -0.31 -20.18 -6.41
N ASP A 121 1.00 -19.91 -6.48
CA ASP A 121 1.84 -19.80 -5.28
C ASP A 121 1.39 -18.64 -4.39
N ILE A 122 1.01 -17.50 -4.99
CA ILE A 122 0.46 -16.36 -4.26
C ILE A 122 -0.86 -16.75 -3.56
N ALA A 123 -1.76 -17.45 -4.26
CA ALA A 123 -3.02 -17.92 -3.68
C ALA A 123 -2.78 -18.86 -2.49
N ASP A 124 -1.84 -19.79 -2.61
CA ASP A 124 -1.53 -20.76 -1.56
C ASP A 124 -0.84 -20.13 -0.35
N ILE A 125 0.12 -19.23 -0.59
CA ILE A 125 0.76 -18.43 0.46
C ILE A 125 -0.30 -17.63 1.22
N ALA A 126 -1.22 -16.98 0.52
CA ALA A 126 -2.28 -16.19 1.13
C ALA A 126 -3.24 -17.06 1.96
N ALA A 127 -3.65 -18.23 1.43
CA ALA A 127 -4.52 -19.17 2.11
C ALA A 127 -3.88 -19.74 3.40
N PHE A 128 -2.57 -19.99 3.39
CA PHE A 128 -1.87 -20.41 4.60
C PHE A 128 -1.73 -19.27 5.61
N LEU A 129 -1.19 -18.14 5.18
CA LEU A 129 -0.87 -17.02 6.07
C LEU A 129 -2.11 -16.39 6.72
N SER A 130 -3.29 -16.49 6.10
CA SER A 130 -4.54 -16.01 6.69
C SER A 130 -4.98 -16.79 7.93
N THR A 131 -4.51 -18.03 8.08
CA THR A 131 -4.92 -18.93 9.17
C THR A 131 -3.95 -18.93 10.34
N VAL A 132 -2.66 -18.68 10.10
CA VAL A 132 -1.62 -18.70 11.14
C VAL A 132 -1.69 -17.43 12.00
N LYS A 133 -1.55 -17.53 13.32
CA LYS A 133 -1.56 -16.38 14.23
C LYS A 133 -0.20 -16.18 14.88
#